data_AF-A0A673FUN0-F1
#
_entry.id   AF-A0A673FUN0-F1
#
_cell.length_a   1.000
_cell.length_b   1.000
_cell.length_c   1.000
_cell.angle_alpha   90.00
_cell.angle_beta   90.00
_cell.angle_gamma   90.00
#
_symmetry.space_group_name_H-M   'P 1'
#
loop_
_entity.id
_entity.type
_entity.pdbx_description
1 polymer ?
#
loop_
_entity_poly.entity_id
_entity_poly.type
_entity_poly.pdbx_seq_one_letter_code
_entity_poly.pdbx_strand_id
1 'polypeptide(L)' 'AVHCTCIMAQPKPLFVPWLCEQIQSGSYPGVCWTHKEQRQFSIPWKHALRQDSNSNIIFMK' A
#
# COMPACT_ATOMS: atom_id res chain seq x y z
N ALA A 1 -12.24 -40.90 -12.29
CA ALA A 1 -12.60 -39.75 -11.46
C ALA A 1 -11.65 -38.60 -11.81
N VAL A 2 -12.07 -37.69 -12.68
CA VAL A 2 -11.27 -36.50 -12.98
C VAL A 2 -11.48 -35.51 -11.84
N HIS A 3 -10.43 -35.28 -11.06
CA HIS A 3 -10.43 -34.26 -10.03
C HIS A 3 -10.37 -32.92 -10.75
N CYS A 4 -11.53 -32.29 -10.98
CA CYS A 4 -11.60 -30.90 -11.39
C CYS A 4 -11.05 -30.05 -10.24
N THR A 5 -9.76 -29.76 -10.25
CA THR A 5 -9.22 -28.62 -9.49
C THR A 5 -9.77 -27.36 -10.13
N CYS A 6 -10.94 -26.93 -9.67
CA CYS A 6 -11.43 -25.58 -9.86
C CYS A 6 -10.36 -24.65 -9.31
N ILE A 7 -9.52 -24.13 -10.20
CA ILE A 7 -8.69 -22.95 -9.95
C ILE A 7 -9.63 -21.88 -9.45
N MET A 8 -9.67 -21.70 -8.13
CA MET A 8 -10.49 -20.69 -7.47
C MET A 8 -10.05 -19.34 -8.02
N ALA A 9 -10.82 -18.80 -8.97
CA ALA A 9 -10.64 -17.46 -9.49
C ALA A 9 -10.68 -16.53 -8.28
N GLN A 10 -9.52 -15.98 -7.92
CA GLN A 10 -9.44 -15.08 -6.78
C GLN A 10 -10.31 -13.86 -7.09
N PRO A 11 -11.32 -13.56 -6.27
CA PRO A 11 -12.13 -12.37 -6.48
C PRO A 11 -11.20 -11.16 -6.52
N LYS A 12 -11.38 -10.27 -7.50
CA LYS A 12 -10.61 -9.02 -7.59
C LYS A 12 -10.76 -8.31 -6.23
N PRO A 13 -9.68 -8.16 -5.45
CA PRO A 13 -9.81 -7.57 -4.13
C PRO A 13 -10.29 -6.13 -4.30
N LEU A 14 -11.23 -5.74 -3.45
CA LEU A 14 -11.66 -4.35 -3.39
C LEU A 14 -10.47 -3.50 -2.98
N PHE A 15 -10.30 -2.35 -3.64
CA PHE A 15 -9.11 -1.52 -3.46
C PHE A 15 -8.92 -1.05 -2.01
N VAL A 16 -10.00 -0.64 -1.33
CA VAL A 16 -9.92 -0.09 0.03
C VAL A 16 -9.53 -1.15 1.08
N PRO A 17 -10.17 -2.34 1.15
CA PRO A 17 -9.72 -3.40 2.04
C PRO A 17 -8.28 -3.83 1.78
N TRP A 18 -7.91 -4.03 0.51
CA TRP A 18 -6.55 -4.39 0.14
C TRP A 18 -5.54 -3.34 0.61
N LEU A 19 -5.85 -2.06 0.39
CA LEU A 19 -4.97 -0.96 0.80
C LEU A 19 -4.79 -0.92 2.33
N CYS A 20 -5.85 -1.16 3.10
CA CYS A 20 -5.75 -1.23 4.57
C CYS A 20 -4.80 -2.34 5.03
N GLU A 21 -4.89 -3.52 4.40
CA GLU A 21 -3.98 -4.64 4.68
C GLU A 21 -2.53 -4.28 4.33
N GLN A 22 -2.30 -3.59 3.21
CA GLN A 22 -0.97 -3.15 2.81
C GLN A 22 -0.38 -2.08 3.74
N ILE A 23 -1.20 -1.18 4.29
CA ILE A 23 -0.74 -0.20 5.28
C ILE A 23 -0.43 -0.92 6.60
N GLN A 24 -1.27 -1.89 6.99
CA GLN A 24 -1.08 -2.66 8.23
C GLN A 24 0.10 -3.63 8.18
N SER A 25 0.48 -4.12 6.99
CA SER A 25 1.65 -4.99 6.83
C SER A 25 2.97 -4.29 7.15
N GLY A 26 3.01 -2.95 7.10
CA GLY A 26 4.20 -2.16 7.37
C GLY A 26 5.32 -2.36 6.34
N SER A 27 5.03 -3.02 5.22
CA SER A 27 6.03 -3.36 4.18
C SER A 27 6.58 -2.13 3.44
N TYR A 28 5.94 -0.98 3.55
CA TYR A 28 6.28 0.25 2.83
C TYR A 28 6.79 1.33 3.82
N PRO A 29 8.10 1.64 3.82
CA PRO A 29 8.66 2.60 4.76
C PRO A 29 8.05 3.99 4.56
N GLY A 30 7.53 4.55 5.66
CA GLY A 30 6.84 5.86 5.68
C GLY A 30 5.34 5.78 5.39
N VAL A 31 4.83 4.64 4.88
CA VAL A 31 3.37 4.41 4.80
C VAL A 31 2.91 3.88 6.15
N CYS A 32 2.11 4.66 6.87
CA CYS A 32 1.63 4.29 8.20
C CYS A 32 0.28 4.96 8.50
N TRP A 33 -0.48 4.35 9.41
CA TRP A 33 -1.66 4.95 10.01
C TRP A 33 -1.26 6.17 10.85
N THR A 34 -1.87 7.32 10.56
CA THR A 34 -1.76 8.52 11.40
C THR A 34 -2.87 8.51 12.45
N HIS A 35 -4.09 8.17 12.03
CA HIS A 35 -5.25 7.97 12.92
C HIS A 35 -6.08 6.77 12.44
N LYS A 36 -5.87 5.60 13.06
CA LYS A 36 -6.52 4.34 12.66
C LYS A 36 -8.05 4.39 12.81
N GLU A 37 -8.55 5.04 13.86
CA GLU A 37 -9.99 5.19 14.14
C GLU A 37 -10.70 6.03 13.07
N GLN A 38 -10.01 7.02 12.51
CA GLN A 38 -10.53 7.91 11.47
C GLN A 38 -10.15 7.43 10.05
N ARG A 39 -9.52 6.25 9.92
CA ARG A 39 -8.99 5.70 8.67
C ARG A 39 -8.03 6.65 7.94
N GLN A 40 -7.26 7.43 8.68
CA GLN A 40 -6.26 8.34 8.12
C GLN A 40 -4.87 7.70 8.12
N PHE A 41 -4.19 7.80 6.99
CA PHE A 41 -2.84 7.29 6.78
C PHE A 41 -2.05 8.26 5.92
N SER A 42 -0.72 8.17 5.98
CA SER A 42 0.19 8.94 5.14
C SER A 42 0.84 8.02 4.11
N ILE A 43 1.04 8.50 2.88
CA ILE A 43 1.88 7.86 1.87
C ILE A 43 3.00 8.85 1.52
N PRO A 44 4.28 8.47 1.69
CA PRO A 44 5.37 9.32 1.29
C PRO A 44 5.40 9.41 -0.24
N TRP A 45 5.08 10.57 -0.77
CA TRP A 45 5.10 10.83 -2.21
C TRP A 45 6.44 11.45 -2.60
N LYS A 46 7.24 10.72 -3.38
CA LYS A 46 8.43 11.27 -4.02
C LYS A 46 8.09 11.61 -5.47
N HIS A 47 8.32 12.86 -5.88
CA HIS A 47 8.20 13.24 -7.28
C HIS A 47 9.27 12.51 -8.10
N ALA A 48 8.88 11.46 -8.84
CA ALA A 48 9.78 10.61 -9.61
C ALA A 48 10.59 11.35 -10.71
N LEU A 49 10.20 12.59 -11.03
CA LEU A 49 10.79 13.41 -12.09
C LEU A 49 11.80 14.45 -11.59
N ARG A 50 11.96 14.64 -10.28
CA ARG A 50 13.06 15.47 -9.75
C ARG A 50 14.25 14.56 -9.49
N GLN A 51 15.28 14.72 -10.31
CA GLN A 51 16.57 14.07 -10.15
C GLN A 51 17.30 14.76 -8.99
N ASP A 52 16.84 14.48 -7.77
CA ASP A 52 17.46 15.00 -6.56
C ASP A 52 18.62 14.06 -6.20
N SER A 53 19.83 14.42 -6.62
CA SER A 53 21.08 13.71 -6.34
C SER A 53 21.49 13.72 -4.85
N ASN A 54 20.55 13.95 -3.93
CA ASN A 54 20.81 13.87 -2.51
C ASN A 54 19.72 13.06 -1.80
N SER A 55 20.15 11.93 -1.27
CA SER A 55 19.40 11.05 -0.39
C SER A 55 19.01 11.77 0.91
N ASN A 56 17.93 12.56 0.86
CA ASN A 56 17.14 12.89 2.03
C ASN A 56 15.71 13.19 1.58
N ILE A 57 14.85 12.22 1.81
CA ILE A 57 13.40 12.22 1.60
C ILE A 57 12.76 13.46 2.24
N ILE A 58 12.25 14.37 1.41
CA ILE A 58 11.50 15.54 1.86
C ILE A 58 10.08 15.08 2.16
N PHE A 59 9.72 15.06 3.44
CA PHE A 59 8.33 15.01 3.90
C PHE A 59 7.64 16.31 3.46
N MET A 60 6.67 16.23 2.55
CA MET A 60 5.72 17.34 2.38
C MET A 60 4.67 17.24 3.50
N LYS A 61 4.68 18.29 4.33
CA LYS A 61 3.69 18.61 5.37
C LYS A 61 2.33 18.86 4.76
#